data_AF-A0A7J3UBA4-F1
#
_entry.id   AF-A0A7J3UBA4-F1
#
_cell.length_a   1.000
_cell.length_b   1.000
_cell.length_c   1.000
_cell.angle_alpha   90.00
_cell.angle_beta   90.00
_cell.angle_gamma   90.00
#
_symmetry.space_group_name_H-M   'P 1'
#
loop_
_entity.id
_entity.type
_entity.pdbx_description
1 polymer ?
#
loop_
_entity_poly.entity_id
_entity_poly.type
_entity_poly.pdbx_seq_one_letter_code
_entity_poly.pdbx_strand_id
1 'polypeptide(L)'
;MKGQLSETIKKFAGMFKNKDALRGIINSSLFDGSFEVSSNYLQPILKSFAISLPIMLFLTGQERIAVVVGIAYFFIYLLTSFASSNAKKVMDKIGNLPSAINATFIGGAMIILLSGVFVTMKERYDYFALLAIVLFVSLYVLKNIRRPMNVGYISEQISHRTMASGLSVESLMKTFVAALLAPPIGWVADIYGVGAALAVLGVIMALFYSIAKVRTA
;
A
#
# COMPACT_ATOMS: atom_id res chain seq x y z
N MET A 1 -23.12 30.75 1.15
CA MET A 1 -21.81 30.06 1.31
C MET A 1 -21.51 29.60 2.74
N LYS A 2 -21.50 30.46 3.77
CA LYS A 2 -21.15 30.02 5.16
C LYS A 2 -22.04 28.89 5.73
N GLY A 3 -23.34 28.90 5.43
CA GLY A 3 -24.28 27.86 5.88
C GLY A 3 -24.01 26.48 5.28
N GLN A 4 -23.82 26.39 3.96
CA GLN A 4 -23.49 25.15 3.26
C GLN A 4 -22.14 24.56 3.70
N LEU A 5 -21.14 25.42 3.96
CA LEU A 5 -19.83 24.99 4.47
C LEU A 5 -19.96 24.42 5.89
N SER A 6 -20.70 25.09 6.78
CA SER A 6 -20.95 24.59 8.14
C SER A 6 -21.73 23.28 8.16
N GLU A 7 -22.72 23.14 7.27
CA GLU A 7 -23.52 21.92 7.14
C GLU A 7 -22.68 20.76 6.59
N THR A 8 -21.79 21.04 5.63
CA THR A 8 -20.82 20.07 5.10
C THR A 8 -19.84 19.65 6.18
N ILE A 9 -19.25 20.59 6.94
CA ILE A 9 -18.34 20.30 8.06
C ILE A 9 -19.05 19.49 9.15
N LYS A 10 -20.31 19.79 9.47
CA LYS A 10 -21.11 18.99 10.43
C LYS A 10 -21.39 17.58 9.92
N LYS A 11 -21.67 17.41 8.62
CA LYS A 11 -21.84 16.08 7.99
C LYS A 11 -20.51 15.31 7.97
N PHE A 12 -19.39 15.98 7.71
CA PHE A 12 -18.03 15.45 7.84
C PHE A 12 -17.73 14.99 9.28
N ALA A 13 -17.93 15.86 10.26
CA ALA A 13 -17.75 15.55 11.68
C ALA A 13 -18.71 14.44 12.16
N GLY A 14 -19.90 14.34 11.55
CA GLY A 14 -20.86 13.27 11.78
C GLY A 14 -20.34 11.89 11.37
N MET A 15 -19.52 11.77 10.32
CA MET A 15 -18.93 10.48 9.91
C MET A 15 -17.94 9.95 10.95
N PHE A 16 -17.21 10.82 11.64
CA PHE A 16 -16.33 10.44 12.75
C PHE A 16 -17.09 9.92 13.97
N LYS A 17 -18.43 10.03 14.02
CA LYS A 17 -19.25 9.45 15.09
C LYS A 17 -19.50 7.95 14.90
N ASN A 18 -19.50 7.43 13.67
CA ASN A 18 -19.64 6.00 13.45
C ASN A 18 -18.26 5.34 13.61
N LYS A 19 -18.09 4.58 14.70
CA LYS A 19 -16.83 3.90 15.04
C LYS A 19 -16.41 2.89 13.99
N ASP A 20 -17.35 2.21 13.33
CA ASP A 20 -17.03 1.17 12.34
C ASP A 20 -16.63 1.80 11.00
N ALA A 21 -17.30 2.89 10.58
CA ALA A 21 -16.85 3.70 9.45
C ALA A 21 -15.45 4.27 9.69
N LEU A 22 -15.20 4.80 10.89
CA LEU A 22 -13.89 5.35 11.27
C LEU A 22 -12.79 4.29 11.24
N ARG A 23 -13.05 3.09 11.78
CA ARG A 23 -12.12 1.95 11.70
C ARG A 23 -11.82 1.55 10.26
N GLY A 24 -12.84 1.51 9.40
CA GLY A 24 -12.66 1.25 7.96
C GLY A 24 -11.76 2.29 7.29
N ILE A 25 -12.02 3.57 7.54
CA ILE A 25 -11.20 4.69 7.02
C ILE A 25 -9.76 4.59 7.53
N ILE A 26 -9.56 4.37 8.82
CA ILE A 26 -8.22 4.22 9.43
C ILE A 26 -7.49 3.02 8.83
N ASN A 27 -8.16 1.87 8.69
CA ASN A 27 -7.56 0.67 8.08
C ASN A 27 -7.11 0.91 6.65
N SER A 28 -8.00 1.51 5.83
CA SER A 28 -7.70 1.80 4.43
C SER A 28 -6.55 2.80 4.33
N SER A 29 -6.63 3.91 5.08
CA SER A 29 -5.67 5.01 5.00
C SER A 29 -4.27 4.62 5.50
N LEU A 30 -4.18 3.86 6.61
CA LEU A 30 -2.90 3.41 7.13
C LEU A 30 -2.23 2.42 6.18
N PHE A 31 -2.99 1.48 5.62
CA PHE A 31 -2.46 0.56 4.61
C PHE A 31 -2.02 1.30 3.35
N ASP A 32 -2.91 2.08 2.75
CA ASP A 32 -2.68 2.72 1.46
C ASP A 32 -1.57 3.78 1.56
N GLY A 33 -1.46 4.47 2.70
CA GLY A 33 -0.37 5.40 2.99
C GLY A 33 0.98 4.70 3.15
N SER A 34 1.05 3.61 3.92
CA SER A 34 2.26 2.79 4.03
C SER A 34 2.66 2.18 2.68
N PHE A 35 1.69 1.71 1.90
CA PHE A 35 1.91 1.24 0.53
C PHE A 35 2.54 2.34 -0.32
N GLU A 36 1.99 3.56 -0.31
CA GLU A 36 2.49 4.66 -1.14
C GLU A 36 3.94 5.01 -0.80
N VAL A 37 4.28 5.10 0.49
CA VAL A 37 5.67 5.30 0.95
C VAL A 37 6.57 4.16 0.49
N SER A 38 6.15 2.91 0.70
CA SER A 38 6.96 1.75 0.30
C SER A 38 7.19 1.68 -1.22
N SER A 39 6.19 2.06 -2.02
CA SER A 39 6.20 1.91 -3.47
C SER A 39 7.26 2.78 -4.16
N ASN A 40 7.63 3.90 -3.55
CA ASN A 40 8.70 4.77 -4.03
C ASN A 40 10.08 4.08 -4.02
N TYR A 41 10.26 3.03 -3.23
CA TYR A 41 11.52 2.28 -3.16
C TYR A 41 11.67 1.19 -4.22
N LEU A 42 10.59 0.85 -4.94
CA LEU A 42 10.67 -0.14 -6.01
C LEU A 42 11.60 0.31 -7.15
N GLN A 43 11.56 1.60 -7.50
CA GLN A 43 12.39 2.12 -8.59
C GLN A 43 13.91 2.04 -8.28
N PRO A 44 14.40 2.46 -7.09
CA PRO A 44 15.79 2.21 -6.67
C PRO A 44 16.19 0.72 -6.74
N ILE A 45 15.31 -0.18 -6.31
CA ILE A 45 15.56 -1.63 -6.35
C ILE A 45 15.69 -2.12 -7.79
N LEU A 46 14.76 -1.74 -8.66
CA LEU A 46 14.78 -2.08 -10.09
C LEU A 46 16.00 -1.49 -10.80
N LYS A 47 16.41 -0.26 -10.46
CA LYS A 47 17.62 0.37 -11.01
C LYS A 47 18.86 -0.45 -10.68
N SER A 48 19.00 -0.83 -9.41
CA SER A 48 20.12 -1.65 -8.96
C SER A 48 20.11 -3.04 -9.61
N PHE A 49 18.92 -3.62 -9.82
CA PHE A 49 18.76 -4.89 -10.52
C PHE A 49 19.07 -4.80 -12.03
N ALA A 50 18.65 -3.73 -12.70
CA ALA A 50 18.89 -3.52 -14.12
C ALA A 50 20.38 -3.45 -14.48
N ILE A 51 21.17 -2.85 -13.60
CA ILE A 51 22.63 -2.75 -13.79
C ILE A 51 23.32 -4.09 -13.53
N SER A 52 22.82 -4.90 -12.59
CA SER A 52 23.43 -6.19 -12.25
C SER A 52 23.16 -7.29 -13.27
N LEU A 53 22.16 -7.15 -14.15
CA LEU A 53 21.88 -8.15 -15.17
C LEU A 53 22.93 -8.10 -16.30
N PRO A 54 23.59 -9.22 -16.64
CA PRO A 54 24.56 -9.29 -17.73
C PRO A 54 23.87 -9.41 -19.11
N ILE A 55 22.79 -8.67 -19.32
CA ILE A 55 22.00 -8.64 -20.55
C ILE A 55 21.89 -7.21 -21.07
N MET A 56 21.55 -7.06 -22.35
CA MET A 56 21.43 -5.75 -23.00
C MET A 56 22.71 -4.91 -22.88
N LEU A 57 23.88 -5.56 -22.89
CA LEU A 57 25.18 -4.88 -22.75
C LEU A 57 25.49 -3.91 -23.91
N PHE A 58 24.75 -4.03 -25.02
CA PHE A 58 24.79 -3.08 -26.14
C PHE A 58 24.05 -1.76 -25.86
N LEU A 59 23.27 -1.68 -24.78
CA LEU A 59 22.58 -0.47 -24.33
C LEU A 59 23.38 0.26 -23.25
N THR A 60 23.24 1.59 -23.20
CA THR A 60 23.76 2.40 -22.10
C THR A 60 23.12 2.01 -20.77
N GLY A 61 23.76 2.36 -19.65
CA GLY A 61 23.22 2.07 -18.32
C GLY A 61 21.81 2.65 -18.10
N GLN A 62 21.55 3.86 -18.62
CA GLN A 62 20.25 4.51 -18.49
C GLN A 62 19.17 3.82 -19.33
N GLU A 63 19.47 3.43 -20.57
CA GLU A 63 18.54 2.69 -21.43
C GLU A 63 18.16 1.35 -20.81
N ARG A 64 19.13 0.62 -20.23
CA ARG A 64 18.86 -0.63 -19.50
C ARG A 64 17.91 -0.42 -18.33
N ILE A 65 18.14 0.61 -17.53
CA ILE A 65 17.25 0.96 -16.41
C ILE A 65 15.85 1.26 -16.95
N ALA A 66 15.73 2.08 -18.00
CA ALA A 66 14.44 2.45 -18.59
C ALA A 66 13.67 1.23 -19.11
N VAL A 67 14.32 0.31 -19.82
CA VAL A 67 13.71 -0.92 -20.33
C VAL A 67 13.26 -1.83 -19.19
N VAL A 68 14.11 -2.10 -18.20
CA VAL A 68 13.78 -2.97 -17.07
C VAL A 68 12.64 -2.38 -16.24
N VAL A 69 12.69 -1.09 -15.93
CA VAL A 69 11.62 -0.39 -15.21
C VAL A 69 10.32 -0.41 -16.01
N GLY A 70 10.37 -0.10 -17.31
CA GLY A 70 9.20 -0.12 -18.19
C GLY A 70 8.53 -1.49 -18.25
N ILE A 71 9.31 -2.55 -18.43
CA ILE A 71 8.81 -3.93 -18.43
C ILE A 71 8.20 -4.29 -17.06
N ALA A 72 8.90 -3.97 -15.96
CA ALA A 72 8.41 -4.26 -14.63
C ALA A 72 7.06 -3.57 -14.35
N TYR A 73 6.95 -2.27 -14.64
CA TYR A 73 5.71 -1.53 -14.44
C TYR A 73 4.59 -1.97 -15.40
N PHE A 74 4.92 -2.33 -16.65
CA PHE A 74 3.94 -2.92 -17.58
C PHE A 74 3.27 -4.16 -16.97
N PHE A 75 4.06 -5.12 -16.48
CA PHE A 75 3.52 -6.33 -15.85
C PHE A 75 2.83 -6.03 -14.51
N ILE A 76 3.39 -5.15 -13.68
CA ILE A 76 2.73 -4.71 -12.45
C ILE A 76 1.33 -4.20 -12.78
N TYR A 77 1.20 -3.23 -13.68
CA TYR A 77 -0.10 -2.63 -13.96
C TYR A 77 -1.09 -3.63 -14.60
N LEU A 78 -0.63 -4.52 -15.47
CA LEU A 78 -1.45 -5.61 -16.00
C LEU A 78 -2.02 -6.48 -14.87
N LEU A 79 -1.17 -6.90 -13.92
CA LEU A 79 -1.57 -7.68 -12.76
C LEU A 79 -2.49 -6.90 -11.81
N THR A 80 -2.30 -5.60 -11.63
CA THR A 80 -3.17 -4.78 -10.76
C THR A 80 -4.61 -4.70 -11.27
N SER A 81 -4.81 -4.69 -12.59
CA SER A 81 -6.14 -4.72 -13.20
C SER A 81 -6.86 -6.04 -12.87
N PHE A 82 -6.18 -7.17 -13.08
CA PHE A 82 -6.69 -8.49 -12.73
C PHE A 82 -6.93 -8.66 -11.22
N ALA A 83 -6.04 -8.11 -10.40
CA ALA A 83 -6.16 -8.13 -8.95
C ALA A 83 -7.43 -7.42 -8.46
N SER A 84 -7.74 -6.26 -9.02
CA SER A 84 -8.94 -5.48 -8.67
C SER A 84 -10.23 -6.21 -9.06
N SER A 85 -10.30 -6.78 -10.27
CA SER A 85 -11.49 -7.49 -10.74
C SER A 85 -11.74 -8.81 -9.99
N ASN A 86 -10.69 -9.41 -9.42
CA ASN A 86 -10.78 -10.65 -8.67
C ASN A 86 -10.88 -10.48 -7.14
N ALA A 87 -11.03 -9.25 -6.63
CA ALA A 87 -11.08 -8.97 -5.19
C ALA A 87 -12.15 -9.79 -4.45
N LYS A 88 -13.33 -9.98 -5.06
CA LYS A 88 -14.42 -10.80 -4.50
C LYS A 88 -13.98 -12.24 -4.25
N LYS A 89 -13.25 -12.86 -5.18
CA LYS A 89 -12.77 -14.25 -5.04
C LYS A 89 -11.81 -14.39 -3.86
N VAL A 90 -11.00 -13.36 -3.57
CA VAL A 90 -10.08 -13.35 -2.42
C VAL A 90 -10.85 -13.21 -1.12
N MET A 91 -11.84 -12.31 -1.06
CA MET A 91 -12.74 -12.19 0.08
C MET A 91 -13.47 -13.52 0.36
N ASP A 92 -14.06 -14.15 -0.66
CA ASP A 92 -14.83 -15.39 -0.52
C ASP A 92 -13.95 -16.54 0.03
N LYS A 93 -12.66 -16.59 -0.35
CA LYS A 93 -11.70 -17.57 0.19
C LYS A 93 -11.37 -17.35 1.67
N ILE A 94 -11.35 -16.10 2.13
CA ILE A 94 -11.08 -15.76 3.53
C ILE A 94 -12.35 -15.90 4.39
N GLY A 95 -13.51 -15.71 3.77
CA GLY A 95 -14.83 -16.02 4.34
C GLY A 95 -15.72 -14.80 4.50
N ASN A 96 -15.20 -13.68 5.03
CA ASN A 96 -15.98 -12.45 5.17
C ASN A 96 -15.15 -11.18 4.94
N LEU A 97 -15.84 -10.08 4.64
CA LEU A 97 -15.23 -8.81 4.26
C LEU A 97 -14.33 -8.21 5.37
N PRO A 98 -14.76 -8.08 6.64
CA PRO A 98 -13.88 -7.61 7.71
C PRO A 98 -12.63 -8.46 7.91
N SER A 99 -12.75 -9.79 7.90
CA SER A 99 -11.62 -10.72 8.02
C SER A 99 -10.68 -10.60 6.83
N ALA A 100 -11.19 -10.47 5.61
CA ALA A 100 -10.37 -10.27 4.42
C ALA A 100 -9.58 -8.96 4.49
N ILE A 101 -10.20 -7.87 4.92
CA ILE A 101 -9.52 -6.58 5.14
C ILE A 101 -8.45 -6.70 6.22
N ASN A 102 -8.71 -7.37 7.34
CA ASN A 102 -7.72 -7.53 8.41
C ASN A 102 -6.55 -8.43 7.98
N ALA A 103 -6.84 -9.57 7.36
CA ALA A 103 -5.83 -10.52 6.91
C ALA A 103 -4.92 -9.92 5.83
N THR A 104 -5.49 -9.23 4.85
CA THR A 104 -4.69 -8.56 3.82
C THR A 104 -3.91 -7.36 4.35
N PHE A 105 -4.34 -6.75 5.47
CA PHE A 105 -3.57 -5.68 6.12
C PHE A 105 -2.26 -6.24 6.70
N ILE A 106 -2.37 -7.29 7.51
CA ILE A 106 -1.21 -8.00 8.06
C ILE A 106 -0.35 -8.60 6.94
N GLY A 107 -0.97 -9.18 5.92
CA GLY A 107 -0.25 -9.69 4.75
C GLY A 107 0.60 -8.61 4.08
N GLY A 108 0.08 -7.39 3.92
CA GLY A 108 0.86 -6.28 3.36
C GLY A 108 2.00 -5.83 4.26
N ALA A 109 1.77 -5.75 5.57
CA ALA A 109 2.82 -5.44 6.54
C ALA A 109 3.97 -6.46 6.49
N MET A 110 3.62 -7.76 6.42
CA MET A 110 4.59 -8.84 6.27
C MET A 110 5.34 -8.77 4.94
N ILE A 111 4.65 -8.47 3.84
CA ILE A 111 5.30 -8.33 2.53
C ILE A 111 6.30 -7.17 2.53
N ILE A 112 5.94 -6.01 3.11
CA ILE A 112 6.84 -4.84 3.23
C ILE A 112 8.04 -5.18 4.13
N LEU A 113 7.80 -5.85 5.26
CA LEU A 113 8.87 -6.24 6.18
C LEU A 113 9.84 -7.21 5.50
N LEU A 114 9.33 -8.26 4.87
CA LEU A 114 10.14 -9.26 4.17
C LEU A 114 10.87 -8.67 2.96
N SER A 115 10.25 -7.73 2.24
CA SER A 115 10.94 -7.06 1.14
C SER A 115 12.12 -6.24 1.65
N GLY A 116 11.96 -5.53 2.78
CA GLY A 116 13.06 -4.85 3.45
C GLY A 116 14.20 -5.79 3.85
N VAL A 117 13.88 -6.91 4.48
CA VAL A 117 14.87 -7.94 4.87
C VAL A 117 15.63 -8.46 3.65
N PHE A 118 14.95 -8.82 2.56
CA PHE A 118 15.62 -9.32 1.36
C PHE A 118 16.44 -8.26 0.62
N VAL A 119 16.01 -6.99 0.63
CA VAL A 119 16.81 -5.89 0.09
C VAL A 119 18.10 -5.72 0.88
N THR A 120 18.05 -5.79 2.21
CA THR A 120 19.26 -5.73 3.05
C THR A 120 20.18 -6.94 2.83
N MET A 121 19.61 -8.13 2.62
CA MET A 121 20.38 -9.35 2.34
C MET A 121 20.98 -9.41 0.93
N LYS A 122 20.55 -8.54 0.02
CA LYS A 122 21.05 -8.48 -1.36
C LYS A 122 22.57 -8.32 -1.42
N GLU A 123 23.16 -7.53 -0.52
CA GLU A 123 24.62 -7.30 -0.49
C GLU A 123 25.43 -8.59 -0.34
N ARG A 124 24.80 -9.65 0.19
CA ARG A 124 25.44 -10.95 0.39
C ARG A 124 25.14 -11.96 -0.70
N TYR A 125 23.97 -11.90 -1.34
CA TYR A 125 23.61 -12.79 -2.45
C TYR A 125 22.67 -12.11 -3.46
N ASP A 126 23.07 -12.12 -4.74
CA ASP A 126 22.35 -11.45 -5.82
C ASP A 126 20.91 -11.96 -6.05
N TYR A 127 20.61 -13.21 -5.71
CA TYR A 127 19.28 -13.82 -5.91
C TYR A 127 18.17 -13.14 -5.08
N PHE A 128 18.51 -12.51 -3.94
CA PHE A 128 17.53 -11.83 -3.09
C PHE A 128 16.92 -10.58 -3.72
N ALA A 129 17.59 -9.98 -4.71
CA ALA A 129 17.03 -8.85 -5.46
C ALA A 129 15.73 -9.23 -6.19
N LEU A 130 15.71 -10.42 -6.79
CA LEU A 130 14.55 -10.92 -7.55
C LEU A 130 13.39 -11.22 -6.60
N LEU A 131 13.68 -11.82 -5.43
CA LEU A 131 12.69 -12.05 -4.37
C LEU A 131 12.07 -10.74 -3.86
N ALA A 132 12.89 -9.70 -3.64
CA ALA A 132 12.39 -8.39 -3.24
C ALA A 132 11.45 -7.79 -4.30
N ILE A 133 11.79 -7.89 -5.58
CA ILE A 133 10.93 -7.43 -6.69
C ILE A 133 9.61 -8.20 -6.70
N VAL A 134 9.64 -9.53 -6.57
CA VAL A 134 8.42 -10.38 -6.53
C VAL A 134 7.53 -10.01 -5.34
N LEU A 135 8.11 -9.74 -4.17
CA LEU A 135 7.35 -9.25 -3.01
C LEU A 135 6.73 -7.89 -3.28
N PHE A 136 7.44 -6.96 -3.92
CA PHE A 136 6.86 -5.69 -4.34
C PHE A 136 5.71 -5.85 -5.33
N VAL A 137 5.88 -6.69 -6.36
CA VAL A 137 4.79 -7.00 -7.30
C VAL A 137 3.58 -7.57 -6.54
N SER A 138 3.81 -8.47 -5.59
CA SER A 138 2.78 -9.03 -4.72
C SER A 138 2.09 -7.96 -3.86
N LEU A 139 2.85 -6.97 -3.37
CA LEU A 139 2.31 -5.83 -2.63
C LEU A 139 1.38 -4.97 -3.50
N TYR A 140 1.76 -4.69 -4.75
CA TYR A 140 0.90 -3.99 -5.71
C TYR A 140 -0.39 -4.78 -5.99
N VAL A 141 -0.29 -6.10 -6.18
CA VAL A 141 -1.45 -6.98 -6.36
C VAL A 141 -2.37 -6.91 -5.13
N LEU A 142 -1.80 -7.06 -3.92
CA LEU A 142 -2.53 -7.04 -2.67
C LEU A 142 -3.25 -5.71 -2.44
N LYS A 143 -2.58 -4.58 -2.68
CA LYS A 143 -3.17 -3.23 -2.62
C LYS A 143 -4.38 -3.10 -3.55
N ASN A 144 -4.30 -3.65 -4.76
CA ASN A 144 -5.38 -3.54 -5.73
C ASN A 144 -6.55 -4.50 -5.45
N ILE A 145 -6.29 -5.66 -4.83
CA ILE A 145 -7.36 -6.50 -4.25
C ILE A 145 -8.07 -5.77 -3.10
N ARG A 146 -7.31 -5.07 -2.24
CA ARG A 146 -7.84 -4.36 -1.06
C ARG A 146 -8.73 -3.18 -1.42
N ARG A 147 -8.44 -2.47 -2.51
CA ARG A 147 -9.17 -1.23 -2.85
C ARG A 147 -10.69 -1.45 -3.00
N PRO A 148 -11.19 -2.43 -3.79
CA PRO A 148 -12.62 -2.72 -3.85
C PRO A 148 -13.22 -3.16 -2.50
N MET A 149 -12.49 -3.97 -1.72
CA MET A 149 -12.95 -4.44 -0.41
C MET A 149 -13.15 -3.27 0.58
N ASN A 150 -12.17 -2.37 0.68
CA ASN A 150 -12.24 -1.21 1.56
C ASN A 150 -13.36 -0.26 1.15
N VAL A 151 -13.52 0.01 -0.15
CA VAL A 151 -14.62 0.85 -0.66
C VAL A 151 -15.98 0.22 -0.35
N GLY A 152 -16.13 -1.10 -0.51
CA GLY A 152 -17.34 -1.83 -0.12
C GLY A 152 -17.64 -1.69 1.37
N TYR A 153 -16.64 -1.98 2.22
CA TYR A 153 -16.80 -1.94 3.68
C TYR A 153 -17.17 -0.54 4.18
N ILE A 154 -16.47 0.50 3.70
CA ILE A 154 -16.72 1.89 4.11
C ILE A 154 -18.10 2.35 3.62
N SER A 155 -18.48 1.98 2.40
CA SER A 155 -19.78 2.35 1.80
C SER A 155 -20.97 1.76 2.55
N GLU A 156 -20.82 0.56 3.14
CA GLU A 156 -21.88 -0.06 3.97
C GLU A 156 -22.08 0.65 5.32
N GLN A 157 -21.06 1.33 5.83
CA GLN A 157 -21.08 1.96 7.16
C GLN A 157 -21.45 3.46 7.11
N ILE A 158 -21.49 4.06 5.93
CA ILE A 158 -21.77 5.49 5.72
C ILE A 158 -23.10 5.66 5.00
N SER A 159 -23.89 6.66 5.39
CA SER A 159 -25.17 6.94 4.73
C SER A 159 -24.96 7.24 3.24
N HIS A 160 -25.86 6.76 2.37
CA HIS A 160 -25.80 7.02 0.92
C HIS A 160 -25.75 8.53 0.59
N ARG A 161 -26.35 9.38 1.42
CA ARG A 161 -26.34 10.86 1.24
C ARG A 161 -24.96 11.49 1.45
N THR A 162 -24.06 10.81 2.17
CA THR A 162 -22.71 11.31 2.52
C THR A 162 -21.57 10.42 2.02
N MET A 163 -21.88 9.40 1.21
CA MET A 163 -20.91 8.40 0.73
C MET A 163 -19.73 9.03 -0.03
N ALA A 164 -20.00 9.94 -0.96
CA ALA A 164 -18.96 10.64 -1.72
C ALA A 164 -18.02 11.40 -0.79
N SER A 165 -18.56 12.13 0.19
CA SER A 165 -17.76 12.84 1.19
C SER A 165 -16.94 11.88 2.05
N GLY A 166 -17.49 10.72 2.41
CA GLY A 166 -16.79 9.69 3.17
C GLY A 166 -15.59 9.11 2.44
N LEU A 167 -15.77 8.77 1.15
CA LEU A 167 -14.66 8.31 0.31
C LEU A 167 -13.63 9.42 0.06
N SER A 168 -14.04 10.69 -0.03
CA SER A 168 -13.09 11.81 -0.09
C SER A 168 -12.28 11.96 1.19
N VAL A 169 -12.88 11.77 2.38
CA VAL A 169 -12.15 11.74 3.65
C VAL A 169 -11.15 10.61 3.67
N GLU A 170 -11.52 9.41 3.22
CA GLU A 170 -10.62 8.26 3.13
C GLU A 170 -9.41 8.57 2.24
N SER A 171 -9.64 9.14 1.05
CA SER A 171 -8.55 9.53 0.15
C SER A 171 -7.66 10.61 0.75
N LEU A 172 -8.22 11.59 1.46
CA LEU A 172 -7.46 12.65 2.14
C LEU A 172 -6.60 12.06 3.26
N MET A 173 -7.18 11.18 4.07
CA MET A 173 -6.49 10.51 5.18
C MET A 173 -5.35 9.63 4.69
N LYS A 174 -5.53 8.91 3.57
CA LYS A 174 -4.45 8.18 2.89
C LYS A 174 -3.27 9.11 2.58
N THR A 175 -3.53 10.23 1.89
CA THR A 175 -2.48 11.18 1.51
C THR A 175 -1.78 11.77 2.74
N PHE A 176 -2.55 12.09 3.77
CA PHE A 176 -2.01 12.59 5.03
C PHE A 176 -1.09 11.56 5.72
N VAL A 177 -1.50 10.29 5.79
CA VAL A 177 -0.67 9.21 6.32
C VAL A 177 0.63 9.08 5.51
N ALA A 178 0.55 9.06 4.18
CA ALA A 178 1.74 8.97 3.33
C ALA A 178 2.69 10.15 3.57
N ALA A 179 2.17 11.38 3.64
CA ALA A 179 2.95 12.58 3.90
C ALA A 179 3.61 12.58 5.29
N LEU A 180 2.95 12.00 6.29
CA LEU A 180 3.49 11.87 7.64
C LEU A 180 4.58 10.78 7.74
N LEU A 181 4.38 9.66 7.05
CA LEU A 181 5.30 8.53 7.07
C LEU A 181 6.52 8.72 6.15
N ALA A 182 6.38 9.45 5.03
CA ALA A 182 7.46 9.57 4.05
C ALA A 182 8.75 10.20 4.61
N PRO A 183 8.74 11.33 5.35
CA PRO A 183 9.97 11.94 5.87
C PRO A 183 10.77 11.05 6.83
N PRO A 184 10.19 10.45 7.90
CA PRO A 184 10.98 9.61 8.80
C PRO A 184 11.48 8.33 8.12
N ILE A 185 10.69 7.72 7.23
CA ILE A 185 11.13 6.52 6.50
C ILE A 185 12.21 6.86 5.47
N GLY A 186 12.09 8.03 4.81
CA GLY A 186 13.13 8.59 3.94
C GLY A 186 14.44 8.80 4.69
N TRP A 187 14.39 9.41 5.87
CA TRP A 187 15.56 9.62 6.72
C TRP A 187 16.23 8.30 7.13
N VAL A 188 15.45 7.27 7.47
CA VAL A 188 16.00 5.92 7.72
C VAL A 188 16.65 5.35 6.45
N ALA A 189 16.06 5.58 5.27
CA ALA A 189 16.63 5.13 4.01
C ALA A 189 17.96 5.80 3.66
N ASP A 190 18.09 7.09 3.98
CA ASP A 190 19.31 7.86 3.72
C ASP A 190 20.48 7.39 4.61
N ILE A 191 20.21 7.00 5.86
CA ILE A 191 21.25 6.59 6.82
C ILE A 191 21.55 5.08 6.75
N TYR A 192 20.51 4.26 6.73
CA TYR A 192 20.61 2.79 6.87
C TYR A 192 20.28 2.02 5.59
N GLY A 193 19.95 2.74 4.50
CA GLY A 193 19.60 2.15 3.22
C GLY A 193 18.13 1.75 3.10
N VAL A 194 17.73 1.47 1.85
CA VAL A 194 16.34 1.18 1.47
C VAL A 194 15.78 -0.06 2.17
N GLY A 195 16.59 -1.10 2.37
CA GLY A 195 16.14 -2.34 3.03
C GLY A 195 15.73 -2.12 4.48
N ALA A 196 16.52 -1.36 5.24
CA ALA A 196 16.19 -0.99 6.61
C ALA A 196 14.93 -0.11 6.69
N ALA A 197 14.78 0.87 5.79
CA ALA A 197 13.60 1.72 5.74
C ALA A 197 12.30 0.93 5.51
N LEU A 198 12.33 -0.04 4.59
CA LEU A 198 11.20 -0.93 4.33
C LEU A 198 10.92 -1.85 5.52
N ALA A 199 11.94 -2.43 6.15
CA ALA A 199 11.75 -3.28 7.32
C ALA A 199 11.10 -2.50 8.48
N VAL A 200 11.60 -1.28 8.76
CA VAL A 200 11.03 -0.38 9.77
C VAL A 200 9.58 -0.01 9.44
N LEU A 201 9.29 0.34 8.18
CA LEU A 201 7.92 0.63 7.74
C LEU A 201 6.99 -0.58 7.91
N GLY A 202 7.47 -1.78 7.61
CA GLY A 202 6.72 -3.02 7.80
C GLY A 202 6.37 -3.28 9.27
N VAL A 203 7.32 -3.02 10.18
CA VAL A 203 7.09 -3.09 11.63
C VAL A 203 6.08 -2.03 12.08
N ILE A 204 6.25 -0.78 11.68
CA ILE A 204 5.31 0.32 12.01
C ILE A 204 3.90 -0.02 11.53
N MET A 205 3.79 -0.52 10.30
CA MET A 205 2.52 -0.94 9.73
C MET A 205 1.91 -2.11 10.51
N ALA A 206 2.71 -3.11 10.92
CA ALA A 206 2.24 -4.20 11.78
C ALA A 206 1.73 -3.68 13.14
N LEU A 207 2.39 -2.69 13.74
CA LEU A 207 1.93 -2.05 14.98
C LEU A 207 0.60 -1.31 14.78
N PHE A 208 0.44 -0.62 13.65
CA PHE A 208 -0.81 0.05 13.28
C PHE A 208 -2.01 -0.89 13.17
N TYR A 209 -1.79 -2.18 12.92
CA TYR A 209 -2.88 -3.16 12.88
C TYR A 209 -3.72 -3.17 14.16
N SER A 210 -3.09 -2.97 15.33
CA SER A 210 -3.78 -2.96 16.62
C SER A 210 -4.89 -1.90 16.69
N ILE A 211 -4.69 -0.75 16.04
CA ILE A 211 -5.62 0.38 15.99
C ILE A 211 -6.53 0.28 14.74
N ALA A 212 -5.98 -0.23 13.64
CA ALA A 212 -6.63 -0.34 12.35
C ALA A 212 -7.59 -1.54 12.24
N LYS A 213 -7.56 -2.49 13.18
CA LYS A 213 -8.36 -3.71 13.08
C LYS A 213 -9.85 -3.39 13.00
N VAL A 214 -10.47 -3.89 11.93
CA VAL A 214 -11.91 -3.77 11.70
C VAL A 214 -12.63 -4.87 12.48
N ARG A 215 -13.80 -4.57 13.04
CA ARG A 215 -14.56 -5.52 13.86
C ARG A 215 -15.13 -6.63 12.98
N THR A 216 -14.78 -7.88 13.28
CA THR A 216 -15.45 -9.07 12.75
C THR A 216 -16.72 -9.28 13.58
N ALA A 217 -17.86 -9.43 12.91
CA ALA A 217 -19.11 -9.84 13.54
C ALA A 217 -18.98 -11.25 14.12
#